data_AF-A0AAW1TV03-F1
#
_entry.id   AF-A0AAW1TV03-F1
#
_cell.length_a   1.000
_cell.length_b   1.000
_cell.length_c   1.000
_cell.angle_alpha   90.00
_cell.angle_beta   90.00
_cell.angle_gamma   90.00
#
_symmetry.space_group_name_H-M   'P 1'
#
loop_
_entity.id
_entity.type
_entity.pdbx_description
1 polymer ?
#
loop_
_entity_poly.entity_id
_entity_poly.type
_entity_poly.pdbx_seq_one_letter_code
_entity_poly.pdbx_strand_id
1 'polypeptide(L)'
;MQIILIISLIGVSAYGQKELCNSSLSVDITNGEKIDGKILKNRVSYNASNYFEMNGMIYGCPCNFKTCITKCCEMGEVMINRTCTKSNLKMKIPIHRKYDFLHHIHVENDTFNKEDYFFIQNRCKSSVQLDPNIYPETDKFFVQENGSLYTPDFEMGTPKFSERYCVDIFQDESIDGKLLALLCVPDDMNKDIYEQLEDGIHITGQ
;
A
#
# COMPACT_ATOMS: atom_id res chain seq x y z
N MET A 1 34.67 -60.33 16.43
CA MET A 1 34.77 -59.34 15.34
C MET A 1 33.45 -58.58 15.30
N GLN A 2 33.35 -57.44 15.98
CA GLN A 2 32.12 -56.62 16.05
C GLN A 2 32.24 -55.45 15.08
N ILE A 3 31.25 -55.33 14.18
CA ILE A 3 31.12 -54.25 13.20
C ILE A 3 30.34 -53.11 13.88
N ILE A 4 31.01 -51.97 14.11
CA ILE A 4 30.37 -50.77 14.65
C ILE A 4 29.81 -49.97 13.47
N LEU A 5 28.49 -49.93 13.35
CA LEU A 5 27.74 -49.12 12.40
C LEU A 5 27.61 -47.69 12.95
N ILE A 6 28.40 -46.76 12.39
CA ILE A 6 28.30 -45.33 12.70
C ILE A 6 27.19 -44.74 11.83
N ILE A 7 26.02 -44.51 12.43
CA ILE A 7 24.90 -43.80 11.78
C ILE A 7 25.16 -42.30 11.96
N SER A 8 25.62 -41.62 10.91
CA SER A 8 25.75 -40.16 10.92
C SER A 8 24.36 -39.52 10.77
N LEU A 9 23.84 -38.95 11.86
CA LEU A 9 22.69 -38.05 11.82
C LEU A 9 23.08 -36.75 11.10
N ILE A 10 22.67 -36.62 9.84
CA ILE A 10 22.73 -35.35 9.11
C ILE A 10 21.51 -34.55 9.57
N GLY A 11 21.73 -33.61 10.49
CA GLY A 11 20.71 -32.63 10.88
C GLY A 11 20.44 -31.69 9.71
N VAL A 12 19.30 -31.85 9.05
CA VAL A 12 18.81 -30.87 8.07
C VAL A 12 18.31 -29.67 8.86
N SER A 13 19.12 -28.61 8.91
CA SER A 13 18.66 -27.31 9.37
C SER A 13 17.69 -26.76 8.33
N ALA A 14 16.41 -26.66 8.68
CA ALA A 14 15.44 -25.91 7.91
C ALA A 14 15.86 -24.43 7.94
N TYR A 15 16.57 -23.98 6.91
CA TYR A 15 16.79 -22.56 6.67
C TYR A 15 15.45 -21.93 6.30
N GLY A 16 14.74 -21.37 7.29
CA GLY A 16 13.61 -20.51 7.02
C GLY A 16 14.11 -19.29 6.23
N GLN A 17 13.63 -19.13 4.99
CA GLN A 17 13.89 -17.94 4.20
C GLN A 17 13.30 -16.74 4.94
N LYS A 18 14.14 -15.77 5.31
CA LYS A 18 13.73 -14.60 6.10
C LYS A 18 13.13 -13.53 5.17
N GLU A 19 11.83 -13.27 5.30
CA GLU A 19 11.20 -12.12 4.67
C GLU A 19 11.78 -10.80 5.22
N LEU A 20 12.11 -9.86 4.33
CA LEU A 20 12.66 -8.54 4.72
C LEU A 20 11.60 -7.45 4.85
N CYS A 21 10.48 -7.61 4.15
CA CYS A 21 9.32 -6.74 4.25
C CYS A 21 8.05 -7.58 4.07
N ASN A 22 6.93 -7.04 4.51
CA ASN A 22 5.61 -7.65 4.33
C ASN A 22 5.36 -7.89 2.83
N SER A 23 4.78 -9.05 2.48
CA SER A 23 4.43 -9.39 1.10
C SER A 23 3.53 -8.36 0.41
N SER A 24 2.71 -7.64 1.16
CA SER A 24 1.88 -6.53 0.66
C SER A 24 2.65 -5.25 0.30
N LEU A 25 3.91 -5.15 0.72
CA LEU A 25 4.83 -4.05 0.44
C LEU A 25 6.04 -4.51 -0.39
N SER A 26 6.04 -5.77 -0.82
CA SER A 26 7.08 -6.32 -1.70
C SER A 26 6.63 -6.29 -3.15
N VAL A 27 7.59 -6.27 -4.06
CA VAL A 27 7.34 -6.29 -5.51
C VAL A 27 8.17 -7.39 -6.16
N ASP A 28 7.59 -8.12 -7.13
CA ASP A 28 8.32 -9.14 -7.87
C ASP A 28 9.40 -8.49 -8.76
N ILE A 29 10.66 -8.83 -8.47
CA ILE A 29 11.84 -8.40 -9.22
C ILE A 29 12.61 -9.58 -9.80
N THR A 30 11.99 -10.77 -9.87
CA THR A 30 12.60 -12.00 -10.40
C THR A 30 13.17 -11.80 -11.80
N ASN A 31 12.45 -11.07 -12.64
CA ASN A 31 12.86 -10.70 -14.01
C ASN A 31 13.66 -9.39 -14.06
N GLY A 32 14.44 -9.08 -13.02
CA GLY A 32 15.33 -7.93 -12.96
C GLY A 32 16.72 -8.24 -13.49
N GLU A 33 17.41 -7.21 -13.98
CA GLU A 33 18.77 -7.34 -14.49
C GLU A 33 19.77 -7.38 -13.33
N LYS A 34 20.67 -8.35 -13.31
CA LYS A 34 21.71 -8.45 -12.27
C LYS A 34 22.94 -7.66 -12.70
N ILE A 35 23.29 -6.62 -11.96
CA ILE A 35 24.43 -5.73 -12.22
C ILE A 35 25.20 -5.54 -10.92
N ASP A 36 26.47 -5.95 -10.88
CA ASP A 36 27.38 -5.78 -9.73
C ASP A 36 26.80 -6.22 -8.37
N GLY A 37 26.12 -7.38 -8.35
CA GLY A 37 25.50 -7.93 -7.14
C GLY A 37 24.22 -7.20 -6.70
N LYS A 38 23.69 -6.29 -7.52
CA LYS A 38 22.38 -5.65 -7.35
C LYS A 38 21.42 -6.16 -8.41
N ILE A 39 20.13 -5.95 -8.18
CA ILE A 39 19.06 -6.21 -9.15
C ILE A 39 18.48 -4.87 -9.60
N LEU A 40 18.45 -4.61 -10.90
CA LEU A 40 17.83 -3.44 -11.50
C LEU A 40 16.49 -3.85 -12.12
N LYS A 41 15.39 -3.26 -11.64
CA LYS A 41 14.05 -3.47 -12.19
C LYS A 41 13.29 -2.15 -12.21
N ASN A 42 12.68 -1.81 -13.35
CA ASN A 42 11.89 -0.58 -13.52
C ASN A 42 12.62 0.69 -13.07
N ARG A 43 13.93 0.79 -13.40
CA ARG A 43 14.84 1.89 -13.00
C ARG A 43 15.10 2.01 -11.49
N VAL A 44 14.77 0.98 -10.72
CA VAL A 44 15.06 0.90 -9.28
C VAL A 44 16.09 -0.19 -9.03
N SER A 45 17.14 0.16 -8.27
CA SER A 45 18.23 -0.75 -7.92
C SER A 45 18.04 -1.30 -6.51
N TYR A 46 17.99 -2.62 -6.39
CA TYR A 46 17.83 -3.35 -5.15
C TYR A 46 19.16 -4.00 -4.78
N ASN A 47 19.66 -3.69 -3.59
CA ASN A 47 20.81 -4.37 -2.99
C ASN A 47 20.34 -5.54 -2.11
N ALA A 48 21.26 -6.35 -1.61
CA ALA A 48 20.94 -7.51 -0.77
C ALA A 48 20.23 -7.17 0.55
N SER A 49 20.22 -5.91 1.00
CA SER A 49 19.44 -5.50 2.19
C SER A 49 17.98 -5.16 1.86
N ASN A 50 17.62 -5.07 0.58
CA ASN A 50 16.33 -4.58 0.11
C ASN A 50 15.62 -5.57 -0.82
N TYR A 51 16.05 -6.83 -0.88
CA TYR A 51 15.30 -7.90 -1.52
C TYR A 51 15.52 -9.24 -0.81
N PHE A 52 14.56 -10.16 -0.95
CA PHE A 52 14.66 -11.51 -0.43
C PHE A 52 14.18 -12.52 -1.47
N GLU A 53 14.61 -13.77 -1.32
CA GLU A 53 14.18 -14.87 -2.17
C GLU A 53 13.17 -15.73 -1.41
N MET A 54 12.05 -16.03 -2.05
CA MET A 54 11.00 -16.88 -1.49
C MET A 54 10.43 -17.77 -2.59
N ASN A 55 10.48 -19.09 -2.39
CA ASN A 55 9.93 -20.08 -3.33
C ASN A 55 10.46 -19.93 -4.78
N GLY A 56 11.74 -19.58 -4.94
CA GLY A 56 12.37 -19.38 -6.25
C GLY A 56 12.05 -18.05 -6.94
N MET A 57 11.27 -17.18 -6.30
CA MET A 57 11.01 -15.81 -6.74
C MET A 57 11.84 -14.82 -5.92
N ILE A 58 12.15 -13.67 -6.53
CA ILE A 58 12.89 -12.59 -5.88
C ILE A 58 11.96 -11.40 -5.66
N TYR A 59 11.83 -10.98 -4.41
CA TYR A 59 10.96 -9.89 -3.99
C TYR A 59 11.76 -8.69 -3.49
N GLY A 60 11.56 -7.53 -4.09
CA GLY A 60 12.15 -6.27 -3.65
C GLY A 60 11.29 -5.57 -2.60
N CYS A 61 11.93 -4.86 -1.68
CA CYS A 61 11.32 -4.06 -0.62
C CYS A 61 11.60 -2.57 -0.86
N PRO A 62 10.95 -1.93 -1.85
CA PRO A 62 11.24 -0.54 -2.22
C PRO A 62 10.98 0.44 -1.08
N CYS A 63 10.04 0.15 -0.18
CA CYS A 63 9.70 1.01 0.95
C CYS A 63 10.81 1.13 2.00
N ASN A 64 11.81 0.24 1.97
CA ASN A 64 12.93 0.29 2.92
C ASN A 64 13.91 1.43 2.61
N PHE A 65 13.88 1.99 1.40
CA PHE A 65 14.83 3.02 0.97
C PHE A 65 14.19 4.16 0.16
N LYS A 66 12.87 4.09 -0.07
CA LYS A 66 12.10 5.12 -0.76
C LYS A 66 10.70 5.17 -0.17
N THR A 67 10.10 6.36 -0.05
CA THR A 67 8.74 6.46 0.47
C THR A 67 7.76 5.80 -0.49
N CYS A 68 6.89 4.94 0.05
CA CYS A 68 5.86 4.26 -0.72
C CYS A 68 4.50 4.95 -0.60
N ILE A 69 3.75 4.98 -1.70
CA ILE A 69 2.32 5.29 -1.71
C ILE A 69 1.60 4.09 -2.30
N THR A 70 0.58 3.61 -1.59
CA THR A 70 -0.16 2.43 -2.01
C THR A 70 -1.27 2.83 -2.99
N LYS A 71 -1.22 2.30 -4.21
CA LYS A 71 -2.29 2.37 -5.20
C LYS A 71 -3.20 1.16 -5.11
N CYS A 72 -4.47 1.36 -5.43
CA CYS A 72 -5.42 0.25 -5.52
C CYS A 72 -5.20 -0.56 -6.81
N CYS A 73 -4.85 0.12 -7.90
CA CYS A 73 -4.57 -0.48 -9.21
C CYS A 73 -3.11 -0.29 -9.62
N GLU A 74 -2.67 -1.02 -10.65
CA GLU A 74 -1.33 -0.87 -11.18
C GLU A 74 -1.09 0.53 -11.77
N MET A 75 0.18 0.85 -12.01
CA MET A 75 0.54 2.06 -12.73
C MET A 75 -0.01 2.04 -14.16
N GLY A 76 -0.81 3.05 -14.52
CA GLY A 76 -1.50 3.10 -15.82
C GLY A 76 -2.92 2.51 -15.80
N GLU A 77 -3.39 2.12 -14.62
CA GLU A 77 -4.76 1.68 -14.39
C GLU A 77 -5.47 2.59 -13.39
N VAL A 78 -6.80 2.57 -13.47
CA VAL A 78 -7.73 3.25 -12.56
C VAL A 78 -8.86 2.29 -12.17
N MET A 79 -9.59 2.61 -11.12
CA MET A 79 -10.73 1.80 -10.68
C MET A 79 -11.99 2.20 -11.47
N ILE A 80 -12.54 1.28 -12.25
CA ILE A 80 -13.83 1.47 -12.96
C ILE A 80 -14.76 0.34 -12.53
N ASN A 81 -15.92 0.66 -11.97
CA ASN A 81 -16.87 -0.35 -11.48
C ASN A 81 -16.17 -1.44 -10.64
N ARG A 82 -15.35 -1.01 -9.68
CA ARG A 82 -14.54 -1.87 -8.78
C ARG A 82 -13.48 -2.76 -9.44
N THR A 83 -13.18 -2.52 -10.72
CA THR A 83 -12.20 -3.28 -11.49
C THR A 83 -11.07 -2.38 -11.97
N CYS A 84 -9.82 -2.82 -11.79
CA CYS A 84 -8.67 -2.10 -12.32
C CYS A 84 -8.65 -2.20 -13.85
N THR A 85 -8.72 -1.04 -14.50
CA THR A 85 -8.83 -0.92 -15.95
C THR A 85 -7.78 0.04 -16.45
N LYS A 86 -7.11 -0.33 -17.56
CA LYS A 86 -6.13 0.54 -18.23
C LYS A 86 -6.74 1.88 -18.59
N SER A 87 -6.05 2.96 -18.26
CA SER A 87 -6.49 4.32 -18.52
C SER A 87 -5.33 5.26 -18.77
N ASN A 88 -5.58 6.30 -19.56
CA ASN A 88 -4.61 7.37 -19.82
C ASN A 88 -4.71 8.50 -18.78
N LEU A 89 -5.63 8.39 -17.82
CA LEU A 89 -5.77 9.38 -16.76
C LEU A 89 -4.50 9.45 -15.92
N LYS A 90 -4.00 10.67 -15.74
CA LYS A 90 -2.81 10.93 -14.94
C LYS A 90 -3.22 11.23 -13.51
N MET A 91 -2.99 10.28 -12.63
CA MET A 91 -3.19 10.45 -11.20
C MET A 91 -2.28 11.56 -10.65
N LYS A 92 -2.89 12.57 -10.02
CA LYS A 92 -2.22 13.59 -9.22
C LYS A 92 -2.68 13.39 -7.77
N ILE A 93 -1.78 12.94 -6.91
CA ILE A 93 -2.06 12.81 -5.48
C ILE A 93 -1.50 14.06 -4.81
N PRO A 94 -2.33 14.89 -4.16
CA PRO A 94 -1.83 15.99 -3.35
C PRO A 94 -1.18 15.42 -2.09
N ILE A 95 0.13 15.65 -1.94
CA ILE A 95 0.90 15.20 -0.78
C ILE A 95 0.98 16.32 0.25
N HIS A 96 0.80 15.96 1.53
CA HIS A 96 0.69 16.90 2.63
C HIS A 96 1.89 16.77 3.57
N ARG A 97 2.64 17.88 3.74
CA ARG A 97 3.88 17.92 4.55
C ARG A 97 3.65 17.71 6.04
N LYS A 98 2.59 18.34 6.55
CA LYS A 98 2.34 18.37 7.98
C LYS A 98 0.90 18.77 8.24
N TYR A 99 0.18 17.94 8.97
CA TYR A 99 -1.01 18.40 9.67
C TYR A 99 -0.55 19.08 10.97
N ASP A 100 -0.66 20.41 11.05
CA ASP A 100 -0.49 21.15 12.29
C ASP A 100 -1.86 21.33 12.96
N PHE A 101 -2.11 20.52 13.99
CA PHE A 101 -3.32 20.57 14.83
C PHE A 101 -3.61 21.96 15.40
N LEU A 102 -2.59 22.80 15.61
CA LEU A 102 -2.74 24.10 16.28
C LEU A 102 -3.11 25.24 15.33
N HIS A 103 -2.77 25.15 14.04
CA HIS A 103 -2.86 26.30 13.14
C HIS A 103 -3.81 26.14 11.95
N HIS A 104 -4.39 24.95 11.70
CA HIS A 104 -5.29 24.74 10.56
C HIS A 104 -4.66 25.23 9.22
N ILE A 105 -3.33 25.13 9.08
CA ILE A 105 -2.62 25.71 7.94
C ILE A 105 -2.62 24.75 6.76
N HIS A 106 -3.06 25.31 5.63
CA HIS A 106 -2.94 24.82 4.26
C HIS A 106 -1.54 24.30 3.93
N VAL A 107 -1.49 23.11 3.32
CA VAL A 107 -0.30 22.71 2.59
C VAL A 107 -0.28 23.47 1.25
N GLU A 108 0.69 24.36 1.13
CA GLU A 108 1.08 24.96 -0.15
C GLU A 108 1.43 23.89 -1.18
N ASN A 109 1.07 24.19 -2.42
CA ASN A 109 1.36 23.46 -3.65
C ASN A 109 2.87 23.27 -3.89
N ASP A 110 3.53 22.46 -3.08
CA ASP A 110 4.82 21.94 -3.49
C ASP A 110 4.57 20.86 -4.52
N THR A 111 5.11 21.10 -5.70
CA THR A 111 5.04 20.22 -6.87
C THR A 111 5.91 19.01 -6.58
N PHE A 112 5.39 18.08 -5.78
CA PHE A 112 6.07 16.82 -5.48
C PHE A 112 6.35 16.09 -6.78
N ASN A 113 7.61 15.74 -7.00
CA ASN A 113 7.98 14.98 -8.17
C ASN A 113 7.49 13.55 -7.93
N LYS A 114 6.73 13.00 -8.89
CA LYS A 114 6.30 11.60 -8.88
C LYS A 114 7.50 10.65 -8.71
N GLU A 115 8.69 11.09 -9.10
CA GLU A 115 9.95 10.38 -8.96
C GLU A 115 10.45 10.25 -7.51
N ASP A 116 9.90 11.00 -6.55
CA ASP A 116 10.29 10.93 -5.13
C ASP A 116 9.63 9.74 -4.42
N TYR A 117 8.54 9.21 -4.97
CA TYR A 117 7.77 8.11 -4.39
C TYR A 117 7.89 6.81 -5.18
N PHE A 118 7.70 5.69 -4.49
CA PHE A 118 7.48 4.38 -5.13
C PHE A 118 5.99 4.03 -5.00
N PHE A 119 5.34 3.67 -6.10
CA PHE A 119 3.93 3.26 -6.07
C PHE A 119 3.85 1.74 -5.98
N ILE A 120 3.26 1.24 -4.91
CA ILE A 120 2.98 -0.19 -4.73
C ILE A 120 1.51 -0.43 -4.99
N GLN A 121 1.19 -1.47 -5.76
CA GLN A 121 -0.17 -1.93 -5.86
C GLN A 121 -0.48 -2.85 -4.68
N ASN A 122 -1.48 -2.50 -3.89
CA ASN A 122 -2.03 -3.39 -2.88
C ASN A 122 -3.49 -3.02 -2.61
N ARG A 123 -4.39 -4.01 -2.74
CA ARG A 123 -5.82 -3.83 -2.50
C ARG A 123 -6.21 -4.59 -1.25
N CYS A 124 -6.93 -3.92 -0.35
CA CYS A 124 -7.51 -4.55 0.83
C CYS A 124 -8.55 -5.60 0.40
N LYS A 125 -8.66 -6.71 1.14
CA LYS A 125 -9.79 -7.65 1.00
C LYS A 125 -11.10 -7.01 1.46
N SER A 126 -11.01 -6.31 2.59
CA SER A 126 -12.09 -5.55 3.20
C SER A 126 -11.63 -4.11 3.40
N SER A 127 -12.46 -3.15 3.00
CA SER A 127 -12.13 -1.73 3.10
C SER A 127 -13.36 -0.85 3.22
N VAL A 128 -13.16 0.31 3.84
CA VAL A 128 -14.09 1.44 3.80
C VAL A 128 -13.61 2.42 2.73
N GLN A 129 -14.51 2.87 1.87
CA GLN A 129 -14.22 3.89 0.87
C GLN A 129 -14.41 5.27 1.49
N LEU A 130 -13.43 6.15 1.30
CA LEU A 130 -13.50 7.55 1.71
C LEU A 130 -13.83 8.40 0.46
N ASP A 131 -15.02 9.01 0.43
CA ASP A 131 -15.41 9.98 -0.60
C ASP A 131 -15.74 11.36 0.01
N PRO A 132 -14.76 12.27 0.09
CA PRO A 132 -14.98 13.62 0.62
C PRO A 132 -15.91 14.48 -0.25
N ASN A 133 -16.28 14.04 -1.45
CA ASN A 133 -17.28 14.74 -2.26
C ASN A 133 -18.71 14.39 -1.85
N ILE A 134 -18.91 13.22 -1.25
CA ILE A 134 -20.21 12.77 -0.74
C ILE A 134 -20.31 13.13 0.76
N TYR A 135 -19.28 12.80 1.53
CA TYR A 135 -19.21 13.04 2.97
C TYR A 135 -18.00 13.93 3.32
N PRO A 136 -18.06 15.23 3.01
CA PRO A 136 -16.95 16.15 3.23
C PRO A 136 -16.56 16.32 4.70
N GLU A 137 -17.39 15.90 5.66
CA GLU A 137 -17.07 16.04 7.08
C GLU A 137 -16.40 14.81 7.69
N THR A 138 -16.62 13.60 7.16
CA THR A 138 -16.10 12.36 7.76
C THR A 138 -15.06 11.67 6.89
N ASP A 139 -15.11 11.90 5.57
CA ASP A 139 -14.30 11.17 4.59
C ASP A 139 -13.11 12.00 4.07
N LYS A 140 -12.78 13.11 4.76
CA LYS A 140 -11.56 13.85 4.47
C LYS A 140 -10.36 12.93 4.65
N PHE A 141 -9.47 12.93 3.67
CA PHE A 141 -8.21 12.23 3.76
C PHE A 141 -7.07 13.01 3.10
N PHE A 142 -5.86 12.78 3.59
CA PHE A 142 -4.66 13.45 3.13
C PHE A 142 -3.50 12.46 3.10
N VAL A 143 -2.95 12.19 1.92
CA VAL A 143 -1.69 11.43 1.80
C VAL A 143 -0.55 12.30 2.31
N GLN A 144 0.19 11.81 3.30
CA GLN A 144 1.27 12.53 3.94
C GLN A 144 2.62 12.29 3.23
N GLU A 145 3.60 13.15 3.49
CA GLU A 145 4.95 13.03 2.93
C GLU A 145 5.66 11.70 3.23
N ASN A 146 5.34 11.08 4.37
CA ASN A 146 5.88 9.78 4.76
C ASN A 146 5.12 8.60 4.11
N GLY A 147 4.14 8.87 3.26
CA GLY A 147 3.32 7.85 2.59
C GLY A 147 2.13 7.35 3.40
N SER A 148 1.93 7.80 4.64
CA SER A 148 0.75 7.45 5.44
C SER A 148 -0.51 8.20 4.96
N LEU A 149 -1.68 7.61 5.17
CA LEU A 149 -2.96 8.28 4.98
C LEU A 149 -3.41 8.89 6.30
N TYR A 150 -3.69 10.19 6.30
CA TYR A 150 -4.24 10.89 7.44
C TYR A 150 -5.73 11.16 7.24
N THR A 151 -6.55 10.77 8.21
CA THR A 151 -8.01 10.97 8.22
C THR A 151 -8.42 11.72 9.49
N PRO A 152 -8.62 13.05 9.45
CA PRO A 152 -8.87 13.86 10.64
C PRO A 152 -10.19 13.51 11.36
N ASP A 153 -11.21 13.11 10.61
CA ASP A 153 -12.59 13.13 11.08
C ASP A 153 -13.31 11.76 10.97
N PHE A 154 -12.55 10.69 10.67
CA PHE A 154 -13.12 9.37 10.31
C PHE A 154 -13.87 8.67 11.47
N GLU A 155 -13.42 8.79 12.72
CA GLU A 155 -14.12 8.22 13.88
C GLU A 155 -14.40 9.31 14.93
N MET A 156 -15.55 9.98 14.77
CA MET A 156 -16.06 11.01 15.71
C MET A 156 -15.01 12.09 16.06
N GLY A 157 -14.26 12.56 15.05
CA GLY A 157 -13.26 13.62 15.23
C GLY A 157 -11.95 13.16 15.86
N THR A 158 -11.67 11.85 15.93
CA THR A 158 -10.35 11.35 16.29
C THR A 158 -9.47 11.20 15.04
N PRO A 159 -8.38 11.97 14.94
CA PRO A 159 -7.48 11.89 13.80
C PRO A 159 -6.73 10.56 13.77
N LYS A 160 -6.70 9.90 12.61
CA LYS A 160 -5.97 8.65 12.41
C LYS A 160 -4.93 8.75 11.31
N PHE A 161 -3.80 8.07 11.54
CA PHE A 161 -2.81 7.78 10.51
C PHE A 161 -2.87 6.29 10.21
N SER A 162 -2.95 5.93 8.92
CA SER A 162 -2.95 4.54 8.48
C SER A 162 -1.89 4.30 7.42
N GLU A 163 -1.16 3.20 7.57
CA GLU A 163 -0.28 2.64 6.54
C GLU A 163 -0.99 1.59 5.69
N ARG A 164 -2.21 1.18 6.09
CA ARG A 164 -3.02 0.16 5.42
C ARG A 164 -4.17 0.82 4.69
N TYR A 165 -3.88 1.35 3.52
CA TYR A 165 -4.83 1.96 2.64
C TYR A 165 -4.39 1.75 1.19
N CYS A 166 -5.25 2.11 0.25
CA CYS A 166 -4.82 2.40 -1.11
C CYS A 166 -5.56 3.62 -1.65
N VAL A 167 -4.94 4.36 -2.56
CA VAL A 167 -5.56 5.51 -3.25
C VAL A 167 -5.56 5.29 -4.75
N ASP A 168 -6.63 5.70 -5.43
CA ASP A 168 -6.67 5.67 -6.88
C ASP A 168 -7.70 6.63 -7.45
N ILE A 169 -7.73 6.75 -8.78
CA ILE A 169 -8.85 7.36 -9.48
C ILE A 169 -9.97 6.34 -9.58
N PHE A 170 -11.16 6.71 -9.12
CA PHE A 170 -12.39 5.94 -9.22
C PHE A 170 -13.32 6.59 -10.23
N GLN A 171 -13.84 5.78 -11.14
CA GLN A 171 -14.73 6.17 -12.22
C GLN A 171 -15.92 5.21 -12.21
N ASP A 172 -16.95 5.58 -11.46
CA ASP A 172 -18.21 4.84 -11.48
C ASP A 172 -19.15 5.40 -12.56
N GLU A 173 -19.23 6.73 -12.72
CA GLU A 173 -20.11 7.37 -13.74
C GLU A 173 -19.56 8.68 -14.35
N SER A 174 -18.50 9.29 -13.77
CA SER A 174 -17.94 10.58 -14.22
C SER A 174 -16.78 10.40 -15.21
N ILE A 175 -16.72 11.22 -16.27
CA ILE A 175 -15.65 11.15 -17.28
C ILE A 175 -14.26 11.45 -16.69
N ASP A 176 -14.16 12.36 -15.71
CA ASP A 176 -12.87 12.83 -15.19
C ASP A 176 -12.29 11.96 -14.05
N GLY A 177 -13.12 11.09 -13.45
CA GLY A 177 -12.77 10.27 -12.30
C GLY A 177 -12.48 11.10 -11.03
N LYS A 178 -12.52 10.45 -9.87
CA LYS A 178 -12.27 11.09 -8.56
C LYS A 178 -11.14 10.39 -7.83
N LEU A 179 -10.23 11.16 -7.23
CA LEU A 179 -9.24 10.57 -6.32
C LEU A 179 -9.96 10.15 -5.03
N LEU A 180 -10.05 8.85 -4.78
CA LEU A 180 -10.63 8.28 -3.56
C LEU A 180 -9.59 7.41 -2.84
N ALA A 181 -9.87 7.11 -1.58
CA ALA A 181 -9.08 6.18 -0.77
C ALA A 181 -9.93 4.99 -0.32
N LEU A 182 -9.31 3.82 -0.25
CA LEU A 182 -9.83 2.66 0.46
C LEU A 182 -8.98 2.44 1.71
N LEU A 183 -9.58 2.59 2.90
CA LEU A 183 -8.95 2.29 4.16
C LEU A 183 -9.15 0.81 4.49
N CYS A 184 -8.06 0.05 4.71
CA CYS A 184 -8.18 -1.38 4.96
C CYS A 184 -8.72 -1.65 6.37
N VAL A 185 -9.67 -2.58 6.47
CA VAL A 185 -10.17 -3.11 7.73
C VAL A 185 -9.53 -4.47 8.00
N PRO A 186 -9.05 -4.76 9.23
CA PRO A 186 -8.64 -6.10 9.64
C PRO A 186 -9.70 -7.18 9.36
N ASP A 187 -9.27 -8.33 8.85
CA ASP A 187 -10.15 -9.45 8.46
C ASP A 187 -10.89 -10.07 9.67
N ASP A 188 -10.40 -9.85 10.89
CA ASP A 188 -10.93 -10.37 12.17
C ASP A 188 -11.94 -9.44 12.85
N MET A 189 -12.08 -8.20 12.37
CA MET A 189 -13.17 -7.34 12.79
C MET A 189 -14.44 -7.74 12.04
N ASN A 190 -15.43 -8.26 12.78
CA ASN A 190 -16.71 -8.65 12.21
C ASN A 190 -17.32 -7.44 11.50
N LYS A 191 -17.65 -7.60 10.21
CA LYS A 191 -18.25 -6.54 9.38
C LYS A 191 -19.49 -5.93 10.04
N ASP A 192 -20.25 -6.75 10.77
CA ASP A 192 -21.44 -6.36 11.53
C ASP A 192 -21.13 -5.42 12.72
N ILE A 193 -19.92 -5.49 13.30
CA ILE A 193 -19.52 -4.62 14.42
C ILE A 193 -19.19 -3.21 13.92
N TYR A 194 -18.70 -3.08 12.68
CA TYR A 194 -18.49 -1.78 12.04
C TYR A 194 -19.82 -1.18 11.57
N GLU A 195 -20.70 -1.98 10.95
CA GLU A 195 -22.06 -1.54 10.58
C GLU A 195 -22.89 -1.08 11.79
N GLN A 196 -22.65 -1.61 12.99
CA GLN A 196 -23.30 -1.18 14.23
C GLN A 196 -22.65 0.04 14.91
N LEU A 197 -21.42 0.40 14.55
CA LEU A 197 -20.77 1.65 14.98
C LEU A 197 -21.16 2.84 14.07
N GLU A 198 -21.83 2.57 12.95
CA GLU A 198 -22.02 3.47 11.82
C GLU A 198 -23.50 3.59 11.37
N ASP A 199 -24.37 4.21 12.17
CA ASP A 199 -25.65 4.76 11.67
C ASP A 199 -25.43 5.96 10.70
N GLY A 200 -24.28 6.03 9.98
CA GLY A 200 -23.90 7.18 9.17
C GLY A 200 -22.85 6.99 8.07
N ILE A 201 -22.24 5.82 7.87
CA ILE A 201 -21.24 5.62 6.80
C ILE A 201 -21.62 4.38 5.98
N HIS A 202 -21.83 4.58 4.68
CA HIS A 202 -22.28 3.54 3.77
C HIS A 202 -21.10 2.68 3.27
N ILE A 203 -20.93 1.50 3.85
CA ILE A 203 -20.02 0.47 3.32
C ILE A 203 -20.60 -0.07 2.00
N THR A 204 -19.90 0.12 0.90
CA THR A 204 -20.22 -0.59 -0.35
C THR A 204 -19.75 -2.04 -0.23
N GLY A 205 -20.68 -2.95 0.08
CA GLY A 205 -20.44 -4.39 0.16
C GLY A 205 -20.05 -5.04 -1.17
N GLN A 206 -19.30 -6.14 -1.03
CA GLN A 206 -18.80 -7.10 -2.03
C GLN A 206 -19.58 -7.16 -3.34
#